data_AF-U6FC94-F1
#
_entry.id   AF-U6FC94-F1
#
_cell.length_a   1.000
_cell.length_b   1.000
_cell.length_c   1.000
_cell.angle_alpha   90.00
_cell.angle_beta   90.00
_cell.angle_gamma   90.00
#
_symmetry.space_group_name_H-M   'P 1'
#
loop_
_entity.id
_entity.type
_entity.pdbx_description
1 polymer ?
#
loop_
_entity_poly.entity_id
_entity_poly.type
_entity_poly.pdbx_seq_one_letter_code
_entity_poly.pdbx_strand_id
1 'polypeptide(L)'
;MALALTASVGTVAPVVDQPQTVQAASKTVKSGSLTFHIKKKQVRKSSLKGKKILVLWVDVTNHGKKTVKSDMLMNYSGVNAYQKVHGKWQELTTGATNSSSLIKGLGKMEHNLKPHKTIKNGVIMFTLENRSKVKVEFQKGYNQITARRYFKVK
;
A
#
# COMPACT_ATOMS: atom_id res chain seq x y z
N MET A 1 -53.85 35.32 -9.83
CA MET A 1 -52.45 34.99 -10.15
C MET A 1 -51.90 34.21 -8.96
N ALA A 2 -51.60 32.93 -9.13
CA ALA A 2 -50.94 32.10 -8.14
C ALA A 2 -49.67 31.53 -8.79
N LEU A 3 -48.50 31.88 -8.25
CA LEU A 3 -47.21 31.34 -8.70
C LEU A 3 -47.00 29.98 -8.04
N ALA A 4 -46.90 28.94 -8.87
CA ALA A 4 -46.43 27.62 -8.45
C ALA A 4 -44.89 27.58 -8.54
N LEU A 5 -44.23 27.36 -7.40
CA LEU A 5 -42.81 27.02 -7.30
C LEU A 5 -42.63 25.53 -7.57
N THR A 6 -42.11 25.16 -8.74
CA THR A 6 -41.64 23.80 -9.01
C THR A 6 -40.21 23.64 -8.53
N ALA A 7 -40.02 22.85 -7.47
CA ALA A 7 -38.71 22.42 -7.00
C ALA A 7 -38.09 21.42 -8.00
N SER A 8 -36.93 21.76 -8.57
CA SER A 8 -36.14 20.82 -9.37
C SER A 8 -35.38 19.87 -8.45
N VAL A 9 -35.81 18.61 -8.41
CA VAL A 9 -35.11 17.52 -7.74
C VAL A 9 -33.86 17.22 -8.56
N GLY A 10 -32.69 17.66 -8.10
CA GLY A 10 -31.42 17.35 -8.74
C GLY A 10 -31.15 15.84 -8.65
N THR A 11 -31.28 15.14 -9.77
CA THR A 11 -30.88 13.74 -9.91
C THR A 11 -29.36 13.65 -9.71
N VAL A 12 -28.92 13.16 -8.54
CA VAL A 12 -27.52 12.78 -8.33
C VAL A 12 -27.27 11.53 -9.16
N ALA A 13 -26.63 11.69 -10.31
CA ALA A 13 -26.21 10.56 -11.12
C ALA A 13 -25.24 9.67 -10.30
N PRO A 14 -25.41 8.34 -10.31
CA PRO A 14 -24.44 7.45 -9.67
C PRO A 14 -23.08 7.63 -10.35
N VAL A 15 -22.03 7.79 -9.54
CA VAL A 15 -20.64 7.78 -10.02
C VAL A 15 -20.38 6.40 -10.60
N VAL A 16 -20.54 6.26 -11.92
CA VAL A 16 -20.15 5.08 -12.67
C VAL A 16 -18.64 5.01 -12.61
N ASP A 17 -18.12 4.02 -11.88
CA ASP A 17 -16.71 3.65 -11.83
C ASP A 17 -16.28 3.31 -13.25
N GLN A 18 -15.74 4.29 -13.98
CA GLN A 18 -15.32 4.11 -15.36
C GLN A 18 -14.27 2.99 -15.37
N PRO A 19 -14.38 2.00 -16.29
CA PRO A 19 -13.36 0.98 -16.42
C PRO A 19 -12.07 1.65 -16.85
N GLN A 20 -11.16 1.83 -15.89
CA GLN A 20 -9.80 2.27 -16.18
C GLN A 20 -9.20 1.27 -17.17
N THR A 21 -9.01 1.71 -18.41
CA THR A 21 -8.11 1.08 -19.39
C THR A 21 -6.89 0.57 -18.64
N VAL A 22 -6.53 -0.71 -18.83
CA VAL A 22 -5.44 -1.39 -18.12
C VAL A 22 -4.09 -0.81 -18.57
N GLN A 23 -3.80 0.43 -18.19
CA GLN A 23 -2.44 0.94 -18.13
C GLN A 23 -1.71 0.03 -17.15
N ALA A 24 -0.55 -0.49 -17.58
CA ALA A 24 0.34 -1.23 -16.70
C ALA A 24 0.50 -0.43 -15.41
N ALA A 25 0.05 -0.99 -14.29
CA ALA A 25 0.00 -0.28 -13.02
C ALA A 25 1.39 0.29 -12.72
N SER A 26 1.51 1.63 -12.68
CA SER A 26 2.78 2.31 -12.43
C SER A 26 3.49 1.70 -11.22
N LYS A 27 4.76 1.33 -11.41
CA LYS A 27 5.64 0.81 -10.36
C LYS A 27 5.88 1.85 -9.26
N THR A 28 5.67 3.12 -9.57
CA THR A 28 5.84 4.23 -8.64
C THR A 28 4.48 4.66 -8.09
N VAL A 29 4.38 4.71 -6.76
CA VAL A 29 3.15 5.04 -6.04
C VAL A 29 3.44 6.09 -4.97
N LYS A 30 2.57 7.09 -4.84
CA LYS A 30 2.72 8.15 -3.83
C LYS A 30 1.87 7.87 -2.60
N SER A 31 2.43 8.13 -1.42
CA SER A 31 1.77 8.02 -0.11
C SER A 31 2.15 9.25 0.71
N GLY A 32 1.26 10.25 0.75
CA GLY A 32 1.60 11.56 1.31
C GLY A 32 2.85 12.19 0.67
N SER A 33 3.88 12.45 1.48
CA SER A 33 5.16 12.97 1.01
C SER A 33 6.14 11.90 0.56
N LEU A 34 5.79 10.62 0.69
CA LEU A 34 6.63 9.50 0.29
C LEU A 34 6.26 9.01 -1.11
N THR A 35 7.27 8.61 -1.87
CA THR A 35 7.11 7.87 -3.12
C THR A 35 7.73 6.49 -2.97
N PHE A 36 6.96 5.45 -3.26
CA PHE A 36 7.36 4.06 -3.25
C PHE A 36 7.54 3.58 -4.69
N HIS A 37 8.77 3.27 -5.08
CA HIS A 37 9.06 2.62 -6.35
C HIS A 37 9.21 1.10 -6.13
N ILE A 38 8.20 0.33 -6.54
CA ILE A 38 8.15 -1.12 -6.38
C ILE A 38 9.00 -1.77 -7.47
N LYS A 39 10.18 -2.24 -7.07
CA LYS A 39 11.15 -2.88 -7.97
C LYS A 39 10.73 -4.31 -8.31
N LYS A 40 10.31 -5.05 -7.28
CA LYS A 40 10.02 -6.47 -7.39
C LYS A 40 9.00 -6.88 -6.33
N LYS A 41 8.12 -7.81 -6.71
CA LYS A 41 7.27 -8.55 -5.79
C LYS A 41 7.70 -10.02 -5.72
N GLN A 42 7.60 -10.64 -4.55
CA GLN A 42 7.83 -12.07 -4.35
C GLN A 42 6.88 -12.61 -3.29
N VAL A 43 6.56 -13.90 -3.39
CA VAL A 43 5.96 -14.65 -2.27
C VAL A 43 7.05 -15.54 -1.70
N ARG A 44 7.23 -15.53 -0.37
CA ARG A 44 8.25 -16.32 0.33
C ARG A 44 7.62 -17.08 1.49
N LYS A 45 8.30 -18.11 1.98
CA LYS A 45 7.94 -18.74 3.26
C LYS A 45 8.15 -17.73 4.38
N SER A 46 7.19 -17.67 5.31
CA SER A 46 7.36 -16.91 6.55
C SER A 46 8.25 -17.69 7.52
N SER A 47 8.81 -17.02 8.51
CA SER A 47 9.32 -17.70 9.71
C SER A 47 8.20 -18.23 10.61
N LEU A 48 6.97 -17.72 10.47
CA LEU A 48 5.79 -18.27 11.13
C LEU A 48 5.39 -19.60 10.46
N LYS A 49 5.18 -20.63 11.28
CA LYS A 49 4.89 -22.00 10.82
C LYS A 49 3.67 -22.02 9.88
N GLY A 50 3.85 -22.61 8.69
CA GLY A 50 2.79 -22.78 7.70
C GLY A 50 2.36 -21.51 6.95
N LYS A 51 2.90 -20.34 7.28
CA LYS A 51 2.53 -19.06 6.66
C LYS A 51 3.47 -18.69 5.52
N LYS A 52 2.97 -17.84 4.62
CA LYS A 52 3.75 -17.19 3.55
C LYS A 52 3.72 -15.68 3.76
N ILE A 53 4.65 -14.97 3.15
CA ILE A 53 4.69 -13.51 3.12
C ILE A 53 4.69 -13.00 1.68
N LEU A 54 3.95 -11.92 1.42
CA LEU A 54 4.18 -11.07 0.26
C LEU A 54 5.35 -10.14 0.60
N VAL A 55 6.36 -10.09 -0.26
CA VAL A 55 7.50 -9.19 -0.16
C VAL A 55 7.46 -8.21 -1.33
N LEU A 56 7.53 -6.92 -1.03
CA LEU A 56 7.73 -5.84 -1.99
C LEU A 56 9.09 -5.21 -1.74
N TRP A 57 9.99 -5.35 -2.71
CA TRP A 57 11.25 -4.61 -2.72
C TRP A 57 10.99 -3.20 -3.27
N VAL A 58 11.33 -2.19 -2.49
CA VAL A 58 10.99 -0.81 -2.76
C VAL A 58 12.20 0.11 -2.65
N ASP A 59 12.22 1.13 -3.50
CA ASP A 59 12.98 2.36 -3.22
C ASP A 59 11.98 3.39 -2.67
N VAL A 60 12.28 3.99 -1.53
CA VAL A 60 11.38 4.94 -0.84
C VAL A 60 12.02 6.32 -0.82
N THR A 61 11.37 7.30 -1.45
CA THR A 61 11.86 8.69 -1.51
C THR A 61 10.97 9.61 -0.70
N ASN A 62 11.57 10.43 0.17
CA ASN A 62 10.85 11.46 0.89
C ASN A 62 10.91 12.78 0.11
N HIS A 63 9.77 13.24 -0.41
CA HIS A 63 9.65 14.54 -1.08
C HIS A 63 9.17 15.65 -0.14
N GLY A 64 8.97 15.33 1.14
CA GLY A 64 8.54 16.28 2.16
C GLY A 64 9.69 17.13 2.68
N LYS A 65 9.33 18.21 3.38
CA LYS A 65 10.28 19.14 4.00
C LYS A 65 10.80 18.64 5.36
N LYS A 66 10.14 17.65 5.97
CA LYS A 66 10.48 17.09 7.28
C LYS A 66 11.09 15.71 7.14
N THR A 67 11.99 15.37 8.06
CA THR A 67 12.52 14.01 8.22
C THR A 67 11.38 13.06 8.63
N VAL A 68 11.22 11.95 7.90
CA VAL A 68 10.33 10.87 8.30
C VAL A 68 11.06 9.99 9.31
N LYS A 69 10.42 9.73 10.44
CA LYS A 69 11.00 8.94 11.53
C LYS A 69 11.01 7.45 11.17
N SER A 70 11.98 6.72 11.70
CA SER A 70 12.16 5.29 11.40
C SER A 70 10.97 4.43 11.81
N ASP A 71 10.34 4.73 12.95
CA ASP A 71 9.11 4.07 13.42
C ASP A 71 7.99 4.14 12.38
N MET A 72 7.81 5.28 11.72
CA MET A 72 6.85 5.43 10.63
C MET A 72 7.22 4.56 9.41
N LEU A 73 8.52 4.45 9.09
CA LEU A 73 8.98 3.64 7.95
C LEU A 73 8.89 2.14 8.23
N MET A 74 9.22 1.71 9.45
CA MET A 74 9.15 0.32 9.90
C MET A 74 7.71 -0.18 10.00
N ASN A 75 6.78 0.70 10.39
CA ASN A 75 5.35 0.41 10.40
C ASN A 75 4.67 0.62 9.04
N TYR A 76 5.47 0.80 7.97
CA TYR A 76 4.98 1.03 6.61
C TYR A 76 3.93 2.15 6.52
N SER A 77 4.16 3.26 7.22
CA SER A 77 3.21 4.37 7.34
C SER A 77 2.58 4.74 6.01
N GLY A 78 1.25 4.66 5.98
CA GLY A 78 0.43 4.89 4.80
C GLY A 78 0.47 3.75 3.78
N VAL A 79 0.82 2.52 4.16
CA VAL A 79 0.77 1.32 3.31
C VAL A 79 0.15 0.16 4.08
N ASN A 80 -1.11 -0.15 3.78
CA ASN A 80 -1.83 -1.26 4.39
C ASN A 80 -2.10 -2.35 3.34
N ALA A 81 -2.19 -3.60 3.77
CA ALA A 81 -2.49 -4.71 2.88
C ALA A 81 -3.67 -5.54 3.40
N TYR A 82 -4.45 -6.09 2.47
CA TYR A 82 -5.66 -6.83 2.78
C TYR A 82 -5.79 -8.08 1.91
N GLN A 83 -6.36 -9.16 2.46
CA GLN A 83 -6.83 -10.32 1.70
C GLN A 83 -8.29 -10.62 1.99
N LYS A 84 -8.97 -11.28 1.05
CA LYS A 84 -10.31 -11.79 1.32
C LYS A 84 -10.20 -13.06 2.15
N VAL A 85 -10.82 -13.07 3.33
CA VAL A 85 -10.97 -14.22 4.22
C VAL A 85 -12.47 -14.36 4.49
N HIS A 86 -13.04 -15.53 4.17
CA HIS A 86 -14.49 -15.76 4.21
C HIS A 86 -15.32 -14.65 3.52
N GLY A 87 -14.85 -14.18 2.36
CA GLY A 87 -15.52 -13.14 1.56
C GLY A 87 -15.28 -11.70 2.03
N LYS A 88 -14.77 -11.47 3.24
CA LYS A 88 -14.52 -10.14 3.81
C LYS A 88 -13.06 -9.72 3.65
N TRP A 89 -12.79 -8.44 3.45
CA TRP A 89 -11.43 -7.91 3.45
C TRP A 89 -10.89 -7.86 4.87
N GLN A 90 -9.84 -8.63 5.13
CA GLN A 90 -9.11 -8.64 6.40
C GLN A 90 -7.75 -8.00 6.19
N GLU A 91 -7.36 -7.11 7.10
CA GLU A 91 -6.04 -6.50 7.10
C GLU A 91 -4.97 -7.55 7.43
N LEU A 92 -3.86 -7.47 6.71
CA LEU A 92 -2.71 -8.34 6.89
C LEU A 92 -1.74 -7.72 7.88
N THR A 93 -1.15 -8.55 8.72
CA THR A 93 -0.08 -8.15 9.62
C THR A 93 1.26 -8.09 8.90
N THR A 94 2.23 -7.40 9.50
CA THR A 94 3.62 -7.39 9.02
C THR A 94 4.19 -8.80 8.91
N GLY A 95 4.96 -9.03 7.85
CA GLY A 95 5.59 -10.32 7.55
C GLY A 95 6.81 -10.60 8.42
N ALA A 96 6.89 -11.81 8.97
CA ALA A 96 8.08 -12.30 9.66
C ALA A 96 8.95 -13.19 8.75
N THR A 97 10.27 -13.06 8.85
CA THR A 97 11.23 -13.80 8.02
C THR A 97 12.56 -14.07 8.73
N ASN A 98 13.20 -15.18 8.39
CA ASN A 98 14.59 -15.50 8.78
C ASN A 98 15.58 -15.28 7.62
N SER A 99 15.14 -14.72 6.49
CA SER A 99 15.99 -14.52 5.33
C SER A 99 16.91 -13.32 5.53
N SER A 100 18.23 -13.56 5.53
CA SER A 100 19.23 -12.51 5.76
C SER A 100 19.13 -11.34 4.79
N SER A 101 18.74 -11.57 3.53
CA SER A 101 18.56 -10.49 2.55
C SER A 101 17.35 -9.62 2.86
N LEU A 102 16.25 -10.21 3.32
CA LEU A 102 15.05 -9.48 3.73
C LEU A 102 15.28 -8.70 5.03
N ILE A 103 15.99 -9.30 5.99
CA ILE A 103 16.41 -8.63 7.23
C ILE A 103 17.29 -7.41 6.92
N LYS A 104 18.28 -7.56 6.02
CA LYS A 104 19.08 -6.41 5.55
C LYS A 104 18.23 -5.33 4.88
N GLY A 105 17.20 -5.71 4.14
CA GLY A 105 16.25 -4.78 3.53
C GLY A 105 15.40 -4.03 4.56
N LEU A 106 14.97 -4.72 5.63
CA LEU A 106 14.25 -4.11 6.75
C LEU A 106 15.14 -3.14 7.51
N GLY A 107 16.38 -3.52 7.79
CA GLY A 107 17.37 -2.69 8.50
C GLY A 107 17.58 -1.32 7.83
N LYS A 108 17.45 -1.23 6.50
CA LYS A 108 17.53 0.06 5.79
C LYS A 108 16.37 1.01 6.12
N MET A 109 15.23 0.47 6.55
CA MET A 109 14.03 1.21 6.95
C MET A 109 14.06 1.63 8.42
N GLU A 110 15.03 1.14 9.21
CA GLU A 110 15.20 1.45 10.64
C GLU A 110 15.86 2.83 10.87
N HIS A 111 16.24 3.51 9.80
CA HIS A 111 16.84 4.84 9.86
C HIS A 111 15.87 5.92 9.43
N ASN A 112 15.98 7.08 10.09
CA ASN A 112 15.23 8.27 9.70
C ASN A 112 15.51 8.66 8.24
N LEU A 113 14.45 8.97 7.49
CA LEU A 113 14.55 9.39 6.09
C LEU A 113 14.49 10.92 5.98
N LYS A 114 15.67 11.53 5.80
CA LYS A 114 15.82 12.97 5.60
C LYS A 114 15.06 13.47 4.36
N PRO A 115 14.68 14.76 4.30
CA PRO A 115 14.09 15.40 3.13
C PRO A 115 14.88 15.13 1.85
N HIS A 116 14.17 14.84 0.75
CA HIS A 116 14.70 14.60 -0.59
C HIS A 116 15.71 13.44 -0.70
N LYS A 117 15.79 12.57 0.30
CA LYS A 117 16.61 11.37 0.26
C LYS A 117 15.79 10.14 -0.08
N THR A 118 16.51 9.11 -0.55
CA THR A 118 15.94 7.84 -0.98
C THR A 118 16.58 6.69 -0.23
N ILE A 119 15.76 5.83 0.39
CA ILE A 119 16.18 4.50 0.83
C ILE A 119 16.13 3.58 -0.38
N LYS A 120 17.26 2.94 -0.70
CA LYS A 120 17.34 1.99 -1.82
C LYS A 120 17.27 0.54 -1.34
N ASN A 121 16.45 -0.27 -2.01
CA ASN A 121 16.22 -1.69 -1.72
C ASN A 121 15.74 -1.93 -0.27
N GLY A 122 14.80 -1.11 0.19
CA GLY A 122 14.01 -1.42 1.38
C GLY A 122 13.01 -2.55 1.08
N VAL A 123 12.39 -3.10 2.12
CA VAL A 123 11.36 -4.13 1.97
C VAL A 123 10.11 -3.80 2.77
N ILE A 124 8.96 -4.07 2.16
CA ILE A 124 7.65 -4.11 2.80
C ILE A 124 7.16 -5.55 2.75
N MET A 125 6.73 -6.09 3.89
CA MET A 125 6.32 -7.49 3.99
C MET A 125 5.00 -7.64 4.71
N PHE A 126 4.11 -8.46 4.16
CA PHE A 126 2.81 -8.77 4.77
C PHE A 126 2.63 -10.28 4.89
N THR A 127 2.23 -10.75 6.06
CA THR A 127 1.84 -12.15 6.29
C THR A 127 0.57 -12.45 5.52
N LEU A 128 0.58 -13.54 4.75
CA LEU A 128 -0.54 -13.96 3.94
C LEU A 128 -1.42 -14.93 4.72
N GLU A 129 -2.72 -14.68 4.70
CA GLU A 129 -3.72 -15.56 5.30
C GLU A 129 -4.13 -16.69 4.36
N ASN A 130 -4.11 -16.46 3.05
CA ASN A 130 -4.46 -17.45 2.03
C ASN A 130 -3.87 -17.13 0.65
N ARG A 131 -4.37 -17.81 -0.40
CA ARG A 131 -3.89 -17.65 -1.80
C ARG A 131 -4.66 -16.59 -2.59
N SER A 132 -5.63 -15.90 -2.00
CA SER A 132 -6.38 -14.83 -2.66
C SER A 132 -5.45 -13.66 -3.03
N LYS A 133 -5.89 -12.80 -3.96
CA LYS A 133 -5.13 -11.60 -4.32
C LYS A 133 -5.00 -10.69 -3.09
N VAL A 134 -3.82 -10.11 -2.91
CA VAL A 134 -3.56 -9.08 -1.90
C VAL A 134 -3.91 -7.72 -2.49
N LYS A 135 -4.76 -6.97 -1.81
CA LYS A 135 -5.00 -5.54 -2.08
C LYS A 135 -4.05 -4.74 -1.18
N VAL A 136 -3.17 -3.93 -1.77
CA VAL A 136 -2.30 -2.99 -1.05
C VAL A 136 -2.79 -1.59 -1.32
N GLU A 137 -3.06 -0.85 -0.26
CA GLU A 137 -3.54 0.53 -0.29
C GLU A 137 -2.45 1.47 0.19
N PHE A 138 -2.23 2.54 -0.57
CA PHE A 138 -1.33 3.63 -0.24
C PHE A 138 -2.18 4.81 0.20
N GLN A 139 -1.78 5.51 1.26
CA GLN A 139 -2.57 6.53 1.93
C GLN A 139 -1.79 7.82 2.18
N LYS A 140 -2.49 8.95 2.09
CA LYS A 140 -2.03 10.26 2.56
C LYS A 140 -2.76 10.60 3.86
N GLY A 141 -2.05 10.58 4.97
CA GLY A 141 -2.68 10.68 6.30
C GLY A 141 -3.56 9.48 6.60
N TYR A 142 -4.43 9.59 7.61
CA TYR A 142 -5.20 8.44 8.11
C TYR A 142 -6.36 7.98 7.19
N ASN A 143 -6.89 8.85 6.33
CA ASN A 143 -8.19 8.58 5.69
C ASN A 143 -8.21 8.68 4.15
N GLN A 144 -7.13 9.13 3.49
CA GLN A 144 -7.15 9.34 2.04
C GLN A 144 -6.33 8.28 1.31
N ILE A 145 -7.00 7.36 0.63
CA ILE A 145 -6.34 6.38 -0.26
C ILE A 145 -5.88 7.08 -1.53
N THR A 146 -4.57 7.11 -1.76
CA THR A 146 -3.94 7.71 -2.94
C THR A 146 -3.77 6.71 -4.07
N ALA A 147 -3.66 5.41 -3.76
CA ALA A 147 -3.57 4.37 -4.76
C ALA A 147 -3.95 2.99 -4.21
N ARG A 148 -4.41 2.12 -5.09
CA ARG A 148 -4.61 0.70 -4.82
C ARG A 148 -3.81 -0.15 -5.80
N ARG A 149 -3.22 -1.23 -5.30
CA ARG A 149 -2.49 -2.23 -6.10
C ARG A 149 -2.94 -3.62 -5.71
N TYR A 150 -3.14 -4.47 -6.70
CA TYR A 150 -3.55 -5.86 -6.48
C TYR A 150 -2.43 -6.81 -6.89
N PHE A 151 -1.98 -7.64 -5.95
CA PHE A 151 -0.92 -8.61 -6.17
C PHE A 151 -1.48 -10.03 -6.12
N LYS A 152 -1.29 -10.78 -7.21
CA LYS A 152 -1.53 -12.23 -7.21
C LYS A 152 -0.48 -12.92 -6.35
N VAL A 153 -0.95 -13.83 -5.49
CA VAL A 153 -0.12 -14.79 -4.73
C VAL A 153 0.10 -15.99 -5.65
N LYS A 154 1.25 -16.06 -6.32
CA LYS A 154 1.70 -17.21 -7.10
C LYS A 154 2.94 -17.77 -6.41
#